data_AF-A0A922ZDM8-F1
#
_entry.id   AF-A0A922ZDM8-F1
#
_cell.length_a   1.000
_cell.length_b   1.000
_cell.length_c   1.000
_cell.angle_alpha   90.00
_cell.angle_beta   90.00
_cell.angle_gamma   90.00
#
_symmetry.space_group_name_H-M   'P 1'
#
loop_
_entity.id
_entity.type
_entity.pdbx_description
1 polymer ?
#
loop_
_entity_poly.entity_id
_entity_poly.type
_entity_poly.pdbx_seq_one_letter_code
_entity_poly.pdbx_strand_id
1 'polypeptide(L)'
;MKYILTILLAAILYGCASSPLSRHSSSDLINSKLNNQTTILLADAVIVNGLIGDMDVVNIAENKSWAKLALQMFAGRMNEKGYSVDRLLNTSIGLLLSSNIQYRVNAESDDKKIEPADLQIGKAPFYIHDLFLQDTIRGKLLTTVYSSLMENKRLGDNAIKNIPAATYLSKSLGGGLIGIIFIGGYIAGATNEYGKYLPPTSQTEDKVAIRMISRYSMMFYLIDGSTGEIVWDDEVNFKGGLMYNSKLQDMVDEICDKLF
;
A
#
# COMPACT_ATOMS: atom_id res chain seq x y z
N MET A 1 -42.71 19.78 50.23
CA MET A 1 -42.17 20.08 48.89
C MET A 1 -40.81 19.43 48.75
N LYS A 2 -40.79 18.19 48.26
CA LYS A 2 -39.66 17.24 48.27
C LYS A 2 -39.12 16.93 46.85
N TYR A 3 -39.35 17.81 45.87
CA TYR A 3 -39.14 17.50 44.45
C TYR A 3 -38.34 18.57 43.67
N ILE A 4 -37.38 19.24 44.31
CA ILE A 4 -36.49 20.19 43.60
C ILE A 4 -35.00 19.83 43.75
N LEU A 5 -34.67 18.81 44.56
CA LEU A 5 -33.28 18.43 44.85
C LEU A 5 -32.77 17.19 44.07
N THR A 6 -33.49 16.74 43.05
CA THR A 6 -33.15 15.48 42.33
C THR A 6 -32.76 15.68 40.87
N ILE A 7 -32.84 16.90 40.33
CA ILE A 7 -32.53 17.16 38.90
C ILE A 7 -31.09 17.69 38.71
N LEU A 8 -30.42 18.16 39.77
CA LEU A 8 -29.06 18.70 39.66
C LEU A 8 -27.93 17.65 39.86
N LEU A 9 -28.27 16.38 40.18
CA LEU A 9 -27.28 15.31 40.36
C LEU A 9 -27.12 14.39 39.14
N ALA A 10 -27.95 14.53 38.10
CA ALA A 10 -27.86 13.75 36.87
C ALA A 10 -27.02 14.43 35.77
N ALA A 11 -26.60 15.69 35.96
CA ALA A 11 -25.84 16.46 34.97
C ALA A 11 -24.30 16.38 35.13
N ILE A 12 -23.80 15.67 36.16
CA ILE A 12 -22.35 15.59 36.47
C ILE A 12 -21.75 14.21 36.11
N LEU A 13 -22.53 13.28 35.56
CA LEU A 13 -22.03 11.99 35.03
C LEU A 13 -21.77 12.00 33.51
N TYR A 14 -21.85 13.15 32.84
CA TYR A 14 -21.28 13.33 31.49
C TYR A 14 -19.85 13.89 31.54
N GLY A 15 -19.15 13.67 32.65
CA GLY A 15 -17.71 13.83 32.77
C GLY A 15 -17.00 12.72 32.00
N CYS A 16 -16.35 13.12 30.91
CA CYS A 16 -15.04 12.62 30.48
C CYS A 16 -14.85 11.10 30.44
N ALA A 17 -15.14 10.51 29.28
CA ALA A 17 -14.22 9.54 28.68
C ALA A 17 -14.56 9.39 27.19
N SER A 18 -14.33 10.43 26.39
CA SER A 18 -13.76 10.18 25.07
C SER A 18 -12.33 9.69 25.30
N SER A 19 -12.21 8.47 25.85
CA SER A 19 -10.99 7.71 25.68
C SER A 19 -10.77 7.67 24.18
N PRO A 20 -9.59 8.04 23.66
CA PRO A 20 -9.27 7.71 22.29
C PRO A 20 -9.36 6.19 22.22
N LEU A 21 -10.48 5.68 21.70
CA LEU A 21 -10.60 4.31 21.26
C LEU A 21 -9.37 4.09 20.41
N SER A 22 -8.47 3.22 20.89
CA SER A 22 -7.25 2.88 20.16
C SER A 22 -7.66 2.65 18.71
N ARG A 23 -6.96 3.33 17.80
CA ARG A 23 -7.30 3.31 16.36
C ARG A 23 -7.45 1.86 15.86
N HIS A 24 -6.70 0.96 16.48
CA HIS A 24 -6.68 -0.48 16.24
C HIS A 24 -7.16 -1.28 17.44
N SER A 25 -7.57 -2.52 17.18
CA SER A 25 -7.85 -3.49 18.24
C SER A 25 -6.62 -3.77 19.09
N SER A 26 -6.80 -4.21 20.34
CA SER A 26 -5.68 -4.62 21.19
C SER A 26 -4.77 -5.64 20.47
N SER A 27 -3.48 -5.63 20.80
CA SER A 27 -2.49 -6.61 20.31
C SER A 27 -3.00 -8.05 20.45
N ASP A 28 -3.73 -8.33 21.53
CA ASP A 28 -4.32 -9.65 21.78
C ASP A 28 -5.36 -10.05 20.73
N LEU A 29 -6.17 -9.11 20.23
CA LEU A 29 -7.14 -9.39 19.18
C LEU A 29 -6.43 -9.67 17.85
N ILE A 30 -5.43 -8.86 17.50
CA ILE A 30 -4.61 -9.03 16.29
C ILE A 30 -3.92 -10.40 16.32
N ASN A 31 -3.29 -10.74 17.44
CA ASN A 31 -2.64 -12.03 17.66
C ASN A 31 -3.64 -13.19 17.57
N SER A 32 -4.87 -13.03 18.10
CA SER A 32 -5.91 -14.05 17.97
C SER A 32 -6.35 -14.27 16.52
N LYS A 33 -6.44 -13.20 15.72
CA LYS A 33 -6.87 -13.28 14.32
C LYS A 33 -5.78 -13.93 13.46
N LEU A 34 -4.53 -13.51 13.63
CA LEU A 34 -3.40 -14.05 12.89
C LEU A 34 -3.14 -15.53 13.17
N ASN A 35 -3.43 -16.03 14.37
CA ASN A 35 -3.22 -17.43 14.72
C ASN A 35 -4.36 -18.37 14.29
N ASN A 36 -5.56 -17.85 14.06
CA ASN A 36 -6.77 -18.68 13.85
C ASN A 36 -7.38 -18.54 12.45
N GLN A 37 -6.84 -17.68 11.60
CA GLN A 37 -7.40 -17.40 10.28
C GLN A 37 -6.37 -17.61 9.18
N THR A 38 -6.87 -17.96 7.98
CA THR A 38 -6.01 -18.01 6.80
C THR A 38 -5.56 -16.61 6.42
N THR A 39 -4.25 -16.39 6.32
CA THR A 39 -3.66 -15.09 6.01
C THR A 39 -3.18 -15.06 4.56
N ILE A 40 -3.68 -14.09 3.80
CA ILE A 40 -3.28 -13.84 2.42
C ILE A 40 -2.57 -12.50 2.34
N LEU A 41 -1.35 -12.49 1.80
CA LEU A 41 -0.63 -11.26 1.50
C LEU A 41 -0.81 -10.87 0.04
N LEU A 42 -1.20 -9.63 -0.19
CA LEU A 42 -1.36 -8.99 -1.49
C LEU A 42 -0.31 -7.90 -1.63
N ALA A 43 0.28 -7.74 -2.81
CA ALA A 43 1.19 -6.64 -3.08
C ALA A 43 0.82 -5.85 -4.34
N ASP A 44 1.00 -4.53 -4.26
CA ASP A 44 1.12 -3.61 -5.40
C ASP A 44 2.44 -2.87 -5.30
N ALA A 45 3.25 -2.94 -6.37
CA ALA A 45 4.57 -2.33 -6.41
C ALA A 45 4.71 -1.39 -7.60
N VAL A 46 5.31 -0.23 -7.34
CA VAL A 46 5.57 0.81 -8.33
C VAL A 46 6.92 1.45 -8.09
N ILE A 47 7.91 0.94 -8.79
CA ILE A 47 9.27 1.43 -8.78
C ILE A 47 9.56 1.94 -10.19
N VAL A 48 9.85 3.23 -10.26
CA VAL A 48 10.18 3.91 -11.51
C VAL A 48 11.65 3.71 -11.81
N ASN A 49 11.89 3.19 -13.00
CA ASN A 49 13.21 2.79 -13.49
C ASN A 49 14.01 3.96 -14.05
N GLY A 50 13.32 4.98 -14.57
CA GLY A 50 13.93 6.07 -15.29
C GLY A 50 12.91 7.08 -15.80
N LEU A 51 13.42 8.03 -16.58
CA LEU A 51 12.62 8.99 -17.33
C LEU A 51 12.97 8.92 -18.81
N ILE A 52 11.95 8.94 -19.66
CA ILE A 52 12.11 9.16 -21.10
C ILE A 52 11.26 10.37 -21.48
N GLY A 53 11.92 11.49 -21.78
CA GLY A 53 11.26 12.77 -21.95
C GLY A 53 10.60 13.22 -20.63
N ASP A 54 9.28 13.41 -20.65
CA ASP A 54 8.45 13.79 -19.49
C ASP A 54 7.67 12.60 -18.88
N MET A 55 7.90 11.39 -19.39
CA MET A 55 7.19 10.18 -18.97
C MET A 55 8.08 9.30 -18.09
N ASP A 56 7.48 8.81 -17.01
CA ASP A 56 8.11 7.84 -16.13
C ASP A 56 8.16 6.46 -16.79
N VAL A 57 9.28 5.76 -16.60
CA VAL A 57 9.51 4.41 -17.13
C VAL A 57 9.24 3.39 -16.04
N VAL A 58 8.39 2.41 -16.34
CA VAL A 58 8.06 1.31 -15.44
C VAL A 58 8.40 -0.01 -16.13
N ASN A 59 9.26 -0.81 -15.51
CA ASN A 59 9.55 -2.18 -15.93
C ASN A 59 8.65 -3.16 -15.16
N ILE A 60 7.78 -3.89 -15.87
CA ILE A 60 6.82 -4.83 -15.29
C ILE A 60 7.52 -6.01 -14.63
N ALA A 61 8.54 -6.58 -15.27
CA ALA A 61 9.26 -7.74 -14.75
C ALA A 61 10.03 -7.41 -13.47
N GLU A 62 10.66 -6.24 -13.43
CA GLU A 62 11.38 -5.78 -12.24
C GLU A 62 10.42 -5.46 -11.08
N ASN A 63 9.35 -4.71 -11.35
CA ASN A 63 8.32 -4.43 -10.34
C ASN A 63 7.69 -5.72 -9.79
N LYS A 64 7.48 -6.72 -10.66
CA LYS A 64 7.01 -8.05 -10.24
C LYS A 64 7.99 -8.71 -9.26
N SER A 65 9.29 -8.56 -9.50
CA SER A 65 10.35 -9.10 -8.66
C SER A 65 10.41 -8.40 -7.30
N TRP A 66 10.27 -7.08 -7.28
CA TRP A 66 10.19 -6.29 -6.04
C TRP A 66 8.99 -6.66 -5.17
N ALA A 67 7.79 -6.73 -5.75
CA ALA A 67 6.59 -7.16 -5.04
C ALA A 67 6.74 -8.60 -4.49
N LYS A 68 7.32 -9.52 -5.27
CA LYS A 68 7.57 -10.90 -4.83
C LYS A 68 8.56 -10.94 -3.66
N LEU A 69 9.65 -10.18 -3.73
CA LEU A 69 10.65 -10.12 -2.67
C LEU A 69 10.05 -9.62 -1.36
N ALA A 70 9.28 -8.52 -1.42
CA ALA A 70 8.60 -7.99 -0.24
C ALA A 70 7.59 -8.98 0.35
N LEU A 71 6.76 -9.61 -0.48
CA LEU A 71 5.82 -10.64 -0.04
C LEU A 71 6.54 -11.79 0.70
N GLN A 72 7.68 -12.23 0.17
CA GLN A 72 8.48 -13.30 0.78
C GLN A 72 9.11 -12.85 2.11
N MET A 73 9.62 -11.62 2.19
CA MET A 73 10.17 -11.06 3.44
C MET A 73 9.10 -10.95 4.52
N PHE A 74 7.94 -10.36 4.20
CA PHE A 74 6.80 -10.29 5.13
C PHE A 74 6.37 -11.68 5.59
N ALA A 75 6.19 -12.62 4.66
CA ALA A 75 5.81 -13.99 5.01
C ALA A 75 6.84 -14.67 5.91
N GLY A 76 8.14 -14.50 5.62
CA GLY A 76 9.23 -15.00 6.46
C GLY A 76 9.15 -14.46 7.89
N ARG A 77 9.05 -13.14 8.05
CA ARG A 77 8.96 -12.49 9.37
C ARG A 77 7.70 -12.86 10.13
N MET A 78 6.55 -12.94 9.45
CA MET A 78 5.30 -13.41 10.08
C MET A 78 5.43 -14.86 10.56
N ASN A 79 5.99 -15.75 9.74
CA ASN A 79 6.20 -17.16 10.10
C ASN A 79 7.20 -17.31 11.25
N GLU A 80 8.29 -16.54 11.28
CA GLU A 80 9.26 -16.52 12.40
C GLU A 80 8.60 -16.15 13.74
N LYS A 81 7.54 -15.35 13.69
CA LYS A 81 6.75 -14.92 14.85
C LYS A 81 5.57 -15.85 15.15
N GLY A 82 5.44 -16.95 14.41
CA GLY A 82 4.43 -18.00 14.63
C GLY A 82 3.14 -17.82 13.83
N TYR A 83 3.05 -16.84 12.94
CA TYR A 83 1.85 -16.55 12.15
C TYR A 83 1.96 -17.14 10.75
N SER A 84 1.07 -18.07 10.41
CA SER A 84 1.08 -18.73 9.10
C SER A 84 0.56 -17.81 8.01
N VAL A 85 1.34 -17.67 6.92
CA VAL A 85 0.89 -17.03 5.68
C VAL A 85 0.59 -18.10 4.63
N ASP A 86 -0.68 -18.23 4.25
CA ASP A 86 -1.15 -19.29 3.35
C ASP A 86 -0.91 -18.98 1.88
N ARG A 87 -0.98 -17.69 1.49
CA ARG A 87 -0.90 -17.28 0.09
C ARG A 87 -0.24 -15.93 -0.08
N LEU A 88 0.57 -15.82 -1.13
CA LEU A 88 1.23 -14.60 -1.57
C LEU A 88 0.76 -14.28 -2.99
N LEU A 89 0.14 -13.12 -3.19
CA LEU A 89 -0.39 -12.71 -4.48
C LEU A 89 0.20 -11.36 -4.89
N ASN A 90 0.95 -11.35 -5.97
CA ASN A 90 1.37 -10.11 -6.61
C ASN A 90 0.24 -9.62 -7.53
N THR A 91 -0.44 -8.55 -7.13
CA THR A 91 -1.75 -8.20 -7.69
C THR A 91 -1.65 -7.26 -8.89
N SER A 92 -0.93 -6.16 -8.74
CA SER A 92 -0.85 -5.10 -9.74
C SER A 92 0.43 -4.28 -9.60
N ILE A 93 0.69 -3.47 -10.62
CA ILE A 93 1.65 -2.39 -10.61
C ILE A 93 0.85 -1.12 -10.85
N GLY A 94 0.98 -0.16 -9.95
CA GLY A 94 0.55 1.19 -10.25
C GLY A 94 -0.88 1.47 -9.83
N LEU A 95 -1.49 0.64 -8.98
CA LEU A 95 -2.80 1.02 -8.47
C LEU A 95 -2.73 2.26 -7.55
N LEU A 96 -1.55 2.52 -6.99
CA LEU A 96 -1.24 3.77 -6.27
C LEU A 96 -0.95 4.97 -7.18
N LEU A 97 -0.84 4.76 -8.50
CA LEU A 97 -0.57 5.82 -9.44
C LEU A 97 -1.87 6.51 -9.86
N SER A 98 -1.76 7.78 -10.22
CA SER A 98 -2.88 8.49 -10.82
C SER A 98 -3.21 7.83 -12.17
N SER A 99 -4.46 7.41 -12.33
CA SER A 99 -4.99 6.82 -13.57
C SER A 99 -4.92 7.77 -14.77
N ASN A 100 -4.65 9.05 -14.52
CA ASN A 100 -4.50 10.07 -15.55
C ASN A 100 -3.06 10.20 -16.08
N ILE A 101 -2.07 9.57 -15.43
CA ILE A 101 -0.67 9.62 -15.86
C ILE A 101 -0.39 8.47 -16.83
N GLN A 102 0.31 8.79 -17.92
CA GLN A 102 0.82 7.81 -18.87
C GLN A 102 2.27 7.45 -18.53
N TYR A 103 2.59 6.18 -18.70
CA TYR A 103 3.90 5.61 -18.41
C TYR A 103 4.47 4.96 -19.65
N ARG A 104 5.79 5.02 -19.81
CA ARG A 104 6.52 4.15 -20.72
C ARG A 104 6.69 2.80 -20.04
N VAL A 105 6.19 1.74 -20.67
CA VAL A 105 6.11 0.41 -20.07
C VAL A 105 7.10 -0.51 -20.78
N ASN A 106 8.03 -1.06 -20.00
CA ASN A 106 8.85 -2.18 -20.44
C ASN A 106 8.27 -3.49 -19.88
N ALA A 107 7.72 -4.32 -20.76
CA ALA A 107 7.14 -5.61 -20.38
C ALA A 107 8.16 -6.78 -20.47
N GLU A 108 9.29 -6.58 -21.13
CA GLU A 108 10.28 -7.64 -21.33
C GLU A 108 11.22 -7.76 -20.12
N SER A 109 11.55 -9.01 -19.77
CA SER A 109 12.41 -9.36 -18.63
C SER A 109 13.90 -9.22 -18.92
N ASP A 110 14.28 -8.99 -20.18
CA ASP A 110 15.67 -9.06 -20.61
C ASP A 110 16.33 -7.68 -20.64
N ASP A 111 17.61 -7.63 -20.25
CA ASP A 111 18.56 -6.51 -20.38
C ASP A 111 18.79 -6.03 -21.83
N LYS A 112 17.97 -6.47 -22.78
CA LYS A 112 17.92 -5.85 -24.09
C LYS A 112 17.50 -4.41 -23.86
N LYS A 113 18.44 -3.49 -24.11
CA LYS A 113 18.15 -2.07 -24.21
C LYS A 113 17.13 -1.88 -25.32
N ILE A 114 15.85 -1.91 -24.97
CA ILE A 114 14.77 -1.47 -25.85
C ILE A 114 14.97 0.03 -26.00
N GLU A 115 15.03 0.50 -27.24
CA GLU A 115 15.16 1.92 -27.49
C GLU A 115 13.97 2.66 -26.88
N PRO A 116 14.19 3.82 -26.24
CA PRO A 116 13.12 4.61 -25.62
C PRO A 116 11.88 4.86 -26.50
N ALA A 117 12.08 4.96 -27.82
CA ALA A 117 11.02 5.17 -28.80
C ALA A 117 10.07 3.96 -28.94
N ASP A 118 10.58 2.75 -28.68
CA ASP A 118 9.87 1.49 -28.91
C ASP A 118 9.09 1.01 -27.67
N LEU A 119 9.28 1.67 -26.52
CA LEU A 119 8.51 1.38 -25.31
C LEU A 119 7.05 1.78 -25.48
N GLN A 120 6.15 0.84 -25.15
CA GLN A 120 4.71 1.04 -25.19
C GLN A 120 4.28 2.11 -24.18
N ILE A 121 3.26 2.89 -24.53
CA ILE A 121 2.64 3.85 -23.62
C ILE A 121 1.41 3.18 -22.99
N GLY A 122 1.40 3.10 -21.66
CA GLY A 122 0.32 2.48 -20.89
C GLY A 122 -0.18 3.37 -19.76
N LYS A 123 -1.33 2.97 -19.19
CA LYS A 123 -1.89 3.59 -17.99
C LYS A 123 -2.05 2.53 -16.90
N ALA A 124 -1.70 2.90 -15.68
CA ALA A 124 -1.87 2.05 -14.52
C ALA A 124 -3.36 1.96 -14.10
N PRO A 125 -3.79 0.89 -13.40
CA PRO A 125 -2.98 -0.25 -12.94
C PRO A 125 -2.63 -1.24 -14.06
N PHE A 126 -1.44 -1.81 -13.97
CA PHE A 126 -1.04 -2.98 -14.75
C PHE A 126 -1.22 -4.23 -13.88
N TYR A 127 -2.32 -4.96 -14.06
CA TYR A 127 -2.55 -6.20 -13.33
C TYR A 127 -1.53 -7.26 -13.76
N ILE A 128 -0.91 -7.93 -12.78
CA ILE A 128 0.12 -8.95 -13.05
C ILE A 128 -0.43 -10.36 -12.83
N HIS A 129 -1.43 -10.53 -11.96
CA HIS A 129 -1.99 -11.84 -11.66
C HIS A 129 -3.17 -12.18 -12.57
N ASP A 130 -3.20 -13.40 -13.10
CA ASP A 130 -4.27 -13.88 -13.97
C ASP A 130 -5.65 -13.81 -13.31
N LEU A 131 -5.70 -14.06 -12.00
CA LEU A 131 -6.91 -13.93 -11.16
C LEU A 131 -7.59 -12.56 -11.26
N PHE A 132 -6.84 -11.48 -11.55
CA PHE A 132 -7.39 -10.12 -11.67
C PHE A 132 -7.45 -9.66 -13.13
N LEU A 133 -6.61 -10.20 -14.01
CA LEU A 133 -6.62 -9.91 -15.45
C LEU A 133 -7.89 -10.43 -16.14
N GLN A 134 -8.29 -11.66 -15.81
CA GLN A 134 -9.41 -12.32 -16.51
C GLN A 134 -10.76 -12.07 -15.84
N ASP A 135 -10.76 -11.76 -14.54
CA ASP A 135 -11.97 -11.60 -13.74
C ASP A 135 -12.20 -10.12 -13.40
N THR A 136 -13.03 -9.48 -14.22
CA THR A 136 -13.37 -8.06 -14.08
C THR A 136 -14.06 -7.73 -12.74
N ILE A 137 -14.70 -8.70 -12.08
CA ILE A 137 -15.34 -8.50 -10.77
C ILE A 137 -14.27 -8.44 -9.70
N ARG A 138 -13.35 -9.41 -9.67
CA ARG A 138 -12.22 -9.41 -8.72
C ARG A 138 -11.33 -8.19 -8.92
N GLY A 139 -11.04 -7.81 -10.16
CA GLY A 139 -10.27 -6.59 -10.46
C GLY A 139 -10.94 -5.32 -9.92
N LYS A 140 -12.26 -5.19 -10.07
CA LYS A 140 -13.04 -4.07 -9.50
C LYS A 140 -13.06 -4.07 -7.96
N LEU A 141 -13.21 -5.24 -7.34
CA LEU A 141 -13.15 -5.37 -5.87
C LEU A 141 -11.78 -4.93 -5.34
N LEU A 142 -10.70 -5.44 -5.95
CA LEU A 142 -9.33 -5.07 -5.59
C LEU A 142 -9.11 -3.56 -5.72
N THR A 143 -9.51 -2.97 -6.85
CA THR A 143 -9.43 -1.52 -7.10
C THR A 143 -10.16 -0.73 -6.02
N THR A 144 -11.36 -1.18 -5.65
CA THR A 144 -12.20 -0.51 -4.66
C THR A 144 -11.53 -0.55 -3.28
N VAL A 145 -11.04 -1.72 -2.86
CA VAL A 145 -10.37 -1.89 -1.56
C VAL A 145 -9.15 -0.97 -1.46
N TYR A 146 -8.27 -1.00 -2.46
CA TYR A 146 -7.05 -0.20 -2.41
C TYR A 146 -7.36 1.31 -2.50
N SER A 147 -8.35 1.72 -3.30
CA SER A 147 -8.76 3.13 -3.36
C SER A 147 -9.29 3.61 -2.01
N SER A 148 -10.08 2.79 -1.32
CA SER A 148 -10.56 3.10 0.04
C SER A 148 -9.43 3.21 1.06
N LEU A 149 -8.40 2.35 0.98
CA LEU A 149 -7.22 2.46 1.85
C LEU A 149 -6.46 3.77 1.62
N MET A 150 -6.30 4.17 0.36
CA MET A 150 -5.64 5.43 0.02
C MET A 150 -6.46 6.66 0.44
N GLU A 151 -7.78 6.60 0.31
CA GLU A 151 -8.65 7.66 0.81
C GLU A 151 -8.63 7.75 2.33
N ASN A 152 -8.69 6.61 3.03
CA ASN A 152 -8.54 6.55 4.48
C ASN A 152 -7.25 7.20 4.95
N LYS A 153 -6.15 6.98 4.23
CA LYS A 153 -4.88 7.64 4.54
C LYS A 153 -4.99 9.17 4.45
N ARG A 154 -5.70 9.67 3.44
CA ARG A 154 -5.93 11.11 3.26
C ARG A 154 -6.79 11.69 4.39
N LEU A 155 -7.75 10.93 4.89
CA LEU A 155 -8.72 11.37 5.91
C LEU A 155 -8.16 11.34 7.35
N GLY A 156 -7.06 10.62 7.59
CA GLY A 156 -6.39 10.60 8.89
C GLY A 156 -7.31 10.07 10.00
N ASP A 157 -7.67 10.92 10.96
CA ASP A 157 -8.53 10.55 12.09
C ASP A 157 -10.01 10.37 11.71
N ASN A 158 -10.41 10.88 10.55
CA ASN A 158 -11.75 10.68 9.98
C ASN A 158 -11.83 9.45 9.06
N ALA A 159 -10.81 8.59 9.08
CA ALA A 159 -10.75 7.41 8.23
C ALA A 159 -11.86 6.40 8.56
N ILE A 160 -12.43 5.81 7.51
CA ILE A 160 -13.41 4.73 7.63
C ILE A 160 -12.65 3.45 7.99
N LYS A 161 -12.89 2.91 9.19
CA LYS A 161 -12.22 1.68 9.64
C LYS A 161 -12.71 0.41 8.94
N ASN A 162 -13.80 0.49 8.18
CA ASN A 162 -14.44 -0.65 7.53
C ASN A 162 -14.49 -0.47 6.01
N ILE A 163 -14.00 -1.46 5.27
CA ILE A 163 -14.01 -1.52 3.81
C ILE A 163 -14.84 -2.74 3.41
N PRO A 164 -16.17 -2.60 3.18
CA PRO A 164 -17.04 -3.74 2.87
C PRO A 164 -16.60 -4.55 1.64
N ALA A 165 -15.97 -3.89 0.66
CA ALA A 165 -15.43 -4.56 -0.52
C ALA A 165 -14.35 -5.61 -0.17
N ALA A 166 -13.63 -5.43 0.94
CA ALA A 166 -12.61 -6.37 1.40
C ALA A 166 -13.23 -7.69 1.84
N THR A 167 -14.47 -7.69 2.35
CA THR A 167 -15.18 -8.93 2.70
C THR A 167 -15.42 -9.81 1.49
N TYR A 168 -15.88 -9.21 0.38
CA TYR A 168 -16.11 -9.93 -0.86
C TYR A 168 -14.80 -10.39 -1.50
N LEU A 169 -13.77 -9.53 -1.48
CA LEU A 169 -12.44 -9.89 -1.94
C LEU A 169 -11.90 -11.10 -1.17
N SER A 170 -11.95 -11.07 0.17
CA SER A 170 -11.46 -12.17 1.02
C SER A 170 -12.16 -13.49 0.75
N LYS A 171 -13.50 -13.48 0.66
CA LYS A 171 -14.29 -14.66 0.30
C LYS A 171 -13.89 -15.21 -1.06
N SER A 172 -13.67 -14.34 -2.05
CA SER A 172 -13.28 -14.76 -3.41
C SER A 172 -11.87 -15.37 -3.48
N LEU A 173 -11.00 -15.01 -2.52
CA LEU A 173 -9.64 -15.50 -2.40
C LEU A 173 -9.52 -16.68 -1.42
N GLY A 174 -10.57 -16.99 -0.66
CA GLY A 174 -10.56 -18.03 0.38
C GLY A 174 -9.74 -17.67 1.62
N GLY A 175 -9.63 -16.37 1.92
CA GLY A 175 -8.87 -15.84 3.06
C GLY A 175 -9.76 -15.42 4.23
N GLY A 176 -9.22 -15.49 5.45
CA GLY A 176 -9.79 -14.90 6.66
C GLY A 176 -9.19 -13.51 6.95
N LEU A 177 -7.87 -13.38 6.88
CA LEU A 177 -7.15 -12.12 7.05
C LEU A 177 -6.43 -11.75 5.75
N ILE A 178 -6.49 -10.48 5.36
CA ILE A 178 -5.79 -9.95 4.18
C ILE A 178 -4.73 -8.95 4.66
N GLY A 179 -3.47 -9.22 4.35
CA GLY A 179 -2.40 -8.22 4.40
C GLY A 179 -2.21 -7.57 3.04
N ILE A 180 -2.15 -6.25 2.98
CA ILE A 180 -1.94 -5.49 1.74
C ILE A 180 -0.66 -4.67 1.88
N ILE A 181 0.29 -4.93 0.98
CA ILE A 181 1.59 -4.28 0.91
C ILE A 181 1.60 -3.36 -0.30
N PHE A 182 1.89 -2.10 -0.07
CA PHE A 182 2.08 -1.09 -1.09
C PHE A 182 3.55 -0.71 -1.13
N ILE A 183 4.18 -0.74 -2.31
CA ILE A 183 5.59 -0.41 -2.49
C ILE A 183 5.71 0.66 -3.55
N GLY A 184 6.42 1.75 -3.24
CA GLY A 184 6.63 2.87 -4.15
C GLY A 184 8.09 3.32 -4.18
N GLY A 185 8.59 3.86 -5.28
CA GLY A 185 9.91 4.51 -5.28
C GLY A 185 10.58 4.64 -6.64
N TYR A 186 11.90 4.85 -6.62
CA TYR A 186 12.74 5.03 -7.79
C TYR A 186 14.00 4.16 -7.70
N ILE A 187 14.51 3.70 -8.84
CA ILE A 187 15.86 3.13 -8.91
C ILE A 187 16.88 4.27 -9.04
N ALA A 188 18.10 4.07 -8.53
CA ALA A 188 19.18 5.07 -8.53
C ALA A 188 19.56 5.63 -9.92
N GLY A 189 19.31 4.89 -11.01
CA GLY A 189 19.47 5.41 -12.37
C GLY A 189 18.49 6.56 -12.69
N ALA A 190 17.24 6.45 -12.24
CA ALA A 190 16.18 7.41 -12.52
C ALA A 190 16.40 8.79 -11.89
N THR A 191 16.99 8.83 -10.69
CA THR A 191 17.26 10.08 -9.98
C THR A 191 18.32 10.95 -10.69
N ASN A 192 19.24 10.33 -11.42
CA ASN A 192 20.29 11.03 -12.19
C ASN A 192 19.76 11.63 -13.51
N GLU A 193 18.67 11.09 -14.05
CA GLU A 193 18.01 11.61 -15.26
C GLU A 193 17.07 12.78 -14.95
N TYR A 194 16.37 12.73 -13.81
CA TYR A 194 15.57 13.84 -13.28
C TYR A 194 16.38 15.14 -13.11
N GLY A 195 17.68 15.04 -12.78
CA GLY A 195 18.56 16.20 -12.62
C GLY A 195 19.11 16.79 -13.93
N LYS A 196 18.95 16.13 -15.07
CA LYS A 196 19.62 16.50 -16.35
C LYS A 196 18.72 17.19 -17.37
N TYR A 197 17.39 17.16 -17.20
CA TYR A 197 16.42 17.55 -18.25
C TYR A 197 15.57 18.79 -17.92
N LEU A 198 16.22 19.90 -17.54
CA LEU A 198 15.57 21.22 -17.57
C LEU A 198 16.37 22.16 -18.50
N PRO A 199 15.83 22.58 -19.66
CA PRO A 199 16.49 23.57 -20.50
C PRO A 199 16.51 24.95 -19.80
N PRO A 200 17.65 25.68 -19.87
CA PRO A 200 17.98 26.79 -18.98
C PRO A 200 17.39 28.15 -19.43
N THR A 201 16.08 28.23 -19.68
CA THR A 201 15.47 29.51 -20.12
C THR A 201 14.60 30.23 -19.08
N SER A 202 14.55 29.75 -17.84
CA SER A 202 14.02 30.55 -16.73
C SER A 202 14.88 30.34 -15.49
N GLN A 203 15.91 31.17 -15.34
CA GLN A 203 16.65 31.31 -14.08
C GLN A 203 15.71 31.89 -13.01
N THR A 204 15.27 31.04 -12.08
CA THR A 204 15.04 31.41 -10.67
C THR A 204 15.01 30.11 -9.86
N GLU A 205 16.05 29.92 -9.05
CA GLU A 205 16.19 28.96 -7.94
C GLU A 205 15.93 27.47 -8.24
N ASP A 206 16.97 26.66 -8.06
CA ASP A 206 17.02 25.20 -8.13
C ASP A 206 15.71 24.49 -7.71
N LYS A 207 14.80 24.31 -8.68
CA LYS A 207 13.63 23.45 -8.51
C LYS A 207 13.95 22.10 -9.12
N VAL A 208 14.51 21.22 -8.29
CA VAL A 208 14.41 19.78 -8.49
C VAL A 208 12.91 19.44 -8.47
N ALA A 209 12.34 19.14 -9.63
CA ALA A 209 10.95 18.73 -9.72
C ALA A 209 10.81 17.35 -9.06
N ILE A 210 10.42 17.31 -7.79
CA ILE A 210 9.99 16.08 -7.12
C ILE A 210 8.60 15.75 -7.67
N ARG A 211 8.53 14.94 -8.75
CA ARG A 211 7.24 14.40 -9.20
C ARG A 211 6.72 13.48 -8.08
N MET A 212 5.47 13.67 -7.67
CA MET A 212 4.83 12.87 -6.61
C MET A 212 4.50 11.46 -7.09
N ILE A 213 5.49 10.67 -7.46
CA ILE A 213 5.30 9.24 -7.71
C ILE A 213 5.34 8.58 -6.34
N SER A 214 4.16 8.47 -5.74
CA SER A 214 3.97 7.95 -4.38
C SER A 214 4.80 8.66 -3.31
N ARG A 215 4.16 9.42 -2.42
CA ARG A 215 4.83 9.93 -1.20
C ARG A 215 5.34 8.80 -0.27
N TYR A 216 5.12 7.54 -0.63
CA TYR A 216 5.30 6.34 0.18
C TYR A 216 6.29 5.36 -0.47
N SER A 217 7.32 4.97 0.29
CA SER A 217 8.25 3.89 -0.06
C SER A 217 7.63 2.51 0.25
N MET A 218 6.93 2.40 1.38
CA MET A 218 6.16 1.22 1.74
C MET A 218 4.96 1.60 2.64
N MET A 219 3.84 0.90 2.50
CA MET A 219 2.74 0.87 3.48
C MET A 219 2.24 -0.56 3.65
N PHE A 220 1.78 -0.88 4.85
CA PHE A 220 1.17 -2.17 5.16
C PHE A 220 -0.17 -2.00 5.88
N TYR A 221 -1.16 -2.80 5.50
CA TYR A 221 -2.47 -2.87 6.14
C TYR A 221 -2.83 -4.32 6.42
N LEU A 222 -3.47 -4.57 7.56
CA LEU A 222 -4.16 -5.83 7.84
C LEU A 222 -5.66 -5.59 7.92
N ILE A 223 -6.43 -6.40 7.20
CA ILE A 223 -7.88 -6.32 7.12
C ILE A 223 -8.48 -7.68 7.48
N ASP A 224 -9.45 -7.67 8.40
CA ASP A 224 -10.30 -8.81 8.67
C ASP A 224 -11.25 -9.02 7.48
N GLY A 225 -11.06 -10.11 6.77
CA GLY A 225 -11.83 -10.50 5.59
C GLY A 225 -13.26 -10.94 5.88
N SER A 226 -13.63 -11.18 7.14
CA SER A 226 -15.01 -11.49 7.52
C SER A 226 -15.85 -10.23 7.72
N THR A 227 -15.26 -9.17 8.26
CA THR A 227 -15.95 -7.92 8.60
C THR A 227 -15.62 -6.77 7.64
N GLY A 228 -14.48 -6.83 6.96
CA GLY A 228 -13.90 -5.73 6.19
C GLY A 228 -13.18 -4.69 7.05
N GLU A 229 -13.00 -4.94 8.35
CA GLU A 229 -12.36 -4.01 9.28
C GLU A 229 -10.84 -3.97 9.09
N ILE A 230 -10.27 -2.77 9.01
CA ILE A 230 -8.82 -2.55 9.11
C ILE A 230 -8.42 -2.78 10.56
N VAL A 231 -7.80 -3.92 10.83
CA VAL A 231 -7.41 -4.31 12.20
C VAL A 231 -6.06 -3.72 12.59
N TRP A 232 -5.23 -3.38 11.60
CA TRP A 232 -3.92 -2.75 11.80
C TRP A 232 -3.50 -1.97 10.54
N ASP A 233 -2.83 -0.84 10.71
CA ASP A 233 -2.16 -0.11 9.64
C ASP A 233 -0.77 0.39 10.07
N ASP A 234 0.15 0.52 9.12
CA ASP A 234 1.46 1.09 9.37
C ASP A 234 1.34 2.61 9.45
N GLU A 235 1.23 3.12 10.68
CA GLU A 235 1.14 4.55 10.96
C GLU A 235 2.38 5.31 10.42
N VAL A 236 3.56 4.64 10.45
CA VAL A 236 4.87 5.21 10.09
C VAL A 236 5.14 5.01 8.62
N ASN A 237 4.83 6.05 7.86
CA ASN A 237 5.03 6.03 6.42
C ASN A 237 6.51 6.21 6.11
N PHE A 238 7.15 5.20 5.53
CA PHE A 238 8.42 5.41 4.85
C PHE A 238 8.17 6.35 3.69
N LYS A 239 8.73 7.55 3.72
CA LYS A 239 8.53 8.52 2.63
C LYS A 239 9.49 8.25 1.48
N GLY A 240 9.06 8.66 0.28
CA GLY A 240 9.68 8.35 -1.00
C GLY A 240 11.20 8.49 -1.04
N GLY A 241 11.82 7.72 -1.93
CA GLY A 241 13.26 7.78 -2.19
C GLY A 241 13.73 6.62 -3.06
N LEU A 242 15.05 6.50 -3.16
CA LEU A 242 15.71 5.37 -3.80
C LEU A 242 15.27 4.05 -3.17
N MET A 243 15.00 3.05 -4.02
CA MET A 243 14.69 1.69 -3.63
C MET A 243 15.87 0.78 -3.94
N TYR A 244 16.31 0.02 -2.95
CA TYR A 244 17.34 -1.01 -3.04
C TYR A 244 17.04 -2.10 -1.99
N ASN A 245 17.61 -3.30 -2.17
CA ASN A 245 17.19 -4.50 -1.42
C ASN A 245 17.29 -4.33 0.10
N SER A 246 18.38 -3.74 0.61
CA SER A 246 18.53 -3.55 2.06
C SER A 246 17.51 -2.58 2.63
N LYS A 247 17.18 -1.49 1.92
CA LYS A 247 16.10 -0.58 2.37
C LYS A 247 14.75 -1.29 2.41
N LEU A 248 14.46 -2.15 1.42
CA LEU A 248 13.23 -2.95 1.44
C LEU A 248 13.18 -3.83 2.69
N GLN A 249 14.28 -4.52 2.99
CA GLN A 249 14.40 -5.36 4.17
C GLN A 249 14.21 -4.55 5.47
N ASP A 250 14.91 -3.42 5.62
CA ASP A 250 14.80 -2.54 6.80
C ASP A 250 13.34 -2.10 7.03
N MET A 251 12.61 -1.76 5.95
CA MET A 251 11.20 -1.38 6.04
C MET A 251 10.30 -2.54 6.48
N VAL A 252 10.53 -3.75 5.96
CA VAL A 252 9.76 -4.94 6.37
C VAL A 252 10.02 -5.26 7.84
N ASP A 253 11.28 -5.24 8.25
CA ASP A 253 11.68 -5.55 9.63
C ASP A 253 11.03 -4.56 10.61
N GLU A 254 11.10 -3.26 10.34
CA GLU A 254 10.48 -2.24 11.17
C GLU A 254 8.95 -2.38 11.24
N ILE A 255 8.28 -2.70 10.13
CA ILE A 255 6.83 -2.91 10.11
C ILE A 255 6.44 -4.14 10.93
N CYS A 256 7.13 -5.27 10.71
CA CYS A 256 6.85 -6.51 11.44
C CYS A 256 7.16 -6.38 12.93
N ASP A 257 8.21 -5.65 13.32
CA ASP A 257 8.53 -5.42 14.73
C ASP A 257 7.52 -4.52 15.45
N LYS A 258 6.76 -3.68 14.73
CA LYS A 258 5.63 -2.92 15.31
C LYS A 258 4.35 -3.74 15.40
N LEU A 259 4.21 -4.72 14.52
CA LEU A 259 3.04 -5.59 14.48
C LEU A 259 3.06 -6.64 15.61
N PHE A 260 4.25 -7.05 16.08
CA PHE A 260 4.47 -8.17 17.01
C PHE A 260 5.29 -7.79 18.26
#